data_AF-A0A9D4AE44-F1
#
_entry.id   AF-A0A9D4AE44-F1
#
_cell.length_a   1.000
_cell.length_b   1.000
_cell.length_c   1.000
_cell.angle_alpha   90.00
_cell.angle_beta   90.00
_cell.angle_gamma   90.00
#
_symmetry.space_group_name_H-M   'P 1'
#
loop_
_entity.id
_entity.type
_entity.pdbx_description
1 polymer ?
#
loop_
_entity_poly.entity_id
_entity_poly.type
_entity_poly.pdbx_seq_one_letter_code
_entity_poly.pdbx_strand_id
1 'polypeptide(L)'
;MSWVGGLLRIEKDDVHVVFSQCVGFAIPCMAELMVVKEVFNYFFASKCCNSHKLVIESDSQKIVNWFLDPFETPNSFRIVVLVASRLGPNDRWLI
;
A
#
# COMPACT_ATOMS: atom_id res chain seq x y z
N MET A 1 6.81 -3.26 19.89
CA MET A 1 6.18 -2.14 19.15
C MET A 1 6.76 -2.12 17.75
N SER A 2 5.89 -2.13 16.75
CA SER A 2 6.26 -2.15 15.34
C SER A 2 6.03 -0.76 14.73
N TRP A 3 6.98 -0.32 13.92
CA TRP A 3 6.89 0.90 13.14
C TRP A 3 6.87 0.51 11.68
N VAL A 4 6.08 1.25 10.90
CA VAL A 4 6.08 1.10 9.46
C VAL A 4 6.27 2.47 8.83
N GLY A 5 6.82 2.48 7.63
CA GLY A 5 6.97 3.69 6.85
C GLY A 5 6.84 3.40 5.38
N GLY A 6 6.63 4.46 4.62
CA GLY A 6 6.56 4.40 3.17
C GLY A 6 7.12 5.67 2.56
N LEU A 7 7.58 5.53 1.33
CA LEU A 7 8.06 6.62 0.50
C LEU A 7 7.10 6.77 -0.68
N LEU A 8 6.38 7.89 -0.74
CA LEU A 8 5.63 8.26 -1.93
C LEU A 8 6.50 9.18 -2.77
N ARG A 9 6.84 8.75 -4.00
CA ARG A 9 7.55 9.57 -4.99
C ARG A 9 6.59 10.00 -6.09
N ILE A 10 6.60 11.29 -6.42
CA ILE A 10 5.88 11.83 -7.58
C ILE A 10 6.88 11.92 -8.74
N GLU A 11 6.56 11.28 -9.88
CA GLU A 11 7.45 10.97 -11.02
C GLU A 11 8.20 12.18 -11.64
N LYS A 12 7.86 13.42 -11.28
CA LYS A 12 8.43 14.63 -11.89
C LYS A 12 8.95 15.70 -10.95
N ASP A 13 8.60 15.65 -9.66
CA ASP A 13 8.72 16.83 -8.80
C ASP A 13 9.71 16.67 -7.64
N ASP A 14 10.46 15.56 -7.57
CA ASP A 14 11.34 15.19 -6.43
C ASP A 14 10.64 15.24 -5.05
N VAL A 15 9.31 15.42 -5.02
CA VAL A 15 8.53 15.45 -3.80
C VAL A 15 8.41 14.02 -3.30
N HIS A 16 9.16 13.78 -2.24
CA HIS A 16 9.16 12.58 -1.45
C HIS A 16 8.32 12.81 -0.20
N VAL A 17 7.09 12.29 -0.18
CA VAL A 17 6.35 12.20 1.08
C VAL A 17 6.84 10.96 1.80
N VAL A 18 7.63 11.18 2.84
CA VAL A 18 8.01 10.15 3.79
C VAL A 18 6.98 10.16 4.91
N PHE A 19 6.34 9.02 5.14
CA PHE A 19 5.50 8.85 6.31
C PHE A 19 6.03 7.69 7.13
N SER A 20 5.92 7.80 8.45
CA SER A 20 6.15 6.70 9.37
C SER A 20 5.09 6.75 10.45
N GLN A 21 4.48 5.59 10.74
CA GLN A 21 3.42 5.45 11.71
C GLN A 21 3.74 4.31 12.68
N CYS A 22 3.48 4.55 13.96
CA CYS A 22 3.50 3.49 14.97
C CYS A 22 2.23 2.64 14.83
N VAL A 23 2.41 1.34 14.60
CA VAL A 23 1.30 0.39 14.40
C VAL A 23 1.00 -0.42 15.67
N GLY A 24 1.73 -0.15 16.76
CA GLY A 24 1.57 -0.88 18.02
C GLY A 24 2.08 -2.32 17.92
N PHE A 25 1.35 -3.28 18.47
CA PHE A 25 1.64 -4.72 18.35
C PHE A 25 0.91 -5.30 17.14
N ALA A 26 1.49 -5.15 15.95
CA ALA A 26 1.00 -5.74 14.72
C ALA A 26 1.92 -6.87 14.24
N ILE A 27 1.32 -7.97 13.78
CA ILE A 27 2.03 -9.03 13.04
C ILE A 27 2.53 -8.42 11.72
N PRO A 28 3.72 -8.79 11.20
CA PRO A 28 4.33 -8.13 10.03
C PRO A 28 3.39 -7.91 8.83
N CYS A 29 2.61 -8.94 8.46
CA CYS A 29 1.67 -8.84 7.33
C CYS A 29 0.57 -7.78 7.57
N MET A 30 0.11 -7.62 8.81
CA MET A 30 -0.87 -6.60 9.17
C MET A 30 -0.24 -5.20 9.11
N ALA A 31 1.01 -5.08 9.56
CA ALA A 31 1.74 -3.83 9.51
C ALA A 31 1.92 -3.34 8.06
N GLU A 32 2.32 -4.23 7.15
CA GLU A 32 2.45 -3.93 5.72
C GLU A 32 1.12 -3.57 5.07
N LEU A 33 0.04 -4.29 5.36
CA LEU A 33 -1.29 -3.93 4.85
C LEU A 33 -1.76 -2.56 5.38
N MET A 34 -1.38 -2.19 6.59
CA MET A 34 -1.67 -0.85 7.13
C MET A 34 -0.88 0.24 6.41
N VAL A 35 0.36 -0.02 6.00
CA VAL A 35 1.10 0.89 5.10
C VAL A 35 0.35 1.06 3.81
N VAL A 36 -0.06 -0.03 3.15
CA VAL A 36 -0.78 0.04 1.88
C VAL A 36 -2.04 0.89 2.01
N LYS A 37 -2.84 0.64 3.04
CA LYS A 37 -4.04 1.46 3.34
C LYS A 37 -3.70 2.93 3.51
N GLU A 38 -2.61 3.24 4.21
CA GLU A 38 -2.21 4.62 4.47
C GLU A 38 -1.69 5.32 3.20
N VAL A 39 -0.93 4.61 2.34
CA VAL A 39 -0.54 5.11 1.01
C VAL A 39 -1.78 5.49 0.20
N PHE A 40 -2.82 4.65 0.21
CA PHE A 40 -4.09 4.97 -0.46
C PHE A 40 -4.73 6.24 0.10
N ASN A 41 -4.80 6.38 1.43
CA ASN A 41 -5.35 7.59 2.06
C ASN A 41 -4.59 8.84 1.61
N TYR A 42 -3.25 8.81 1.62
CA TYR A 42 -2.43 9.93 1.16
C TYR A 42 -2.64 10.22 -0.34
N PHE A 43 -2.66 9.19 -1.18
CA PHE A 43 -2.85 9.35 -2.61
C PHE A 43 -4.21 9.97 -2.94
N PHE A 44 -5.30 9.45 -2.37
CA PHE A 44 -6.65 9.97 -2.62
C PHE A 44 -6.90 11.35 -2.03
N ALA A 45 -6.25 11.69 -0.91
CA ALA A 45 -6.30 13.03 -0.35
C ALA A 45 -5.47 14.05 -1.14
N SER A 46 -4.51 13.59 -1.96
CA SER A 46 -3.64 14.45 -2.76
C SER A 46 -4.28 14.82 -4.11
N LYS A 47 -3.74 15.86 -4.75
CA LYS A 47 -4.10 16.22 -6.14
C LYS A 47 -3.67 15.17 -7.17
N CYS A 48 -2.81 14.22 -6.78
CA CYS A 48 -2.29 13.18 -7.67
C CYS A 48 -3.36 12.16 -8.07
N CYS A 49 -4.41 11.97 -7.26
CA CYS A 49 -5.46 11.00 -7.55
C CYS A 49 -6.19 11.22 -8.89
N ASN A 50 -6.20 12.46 -9.40
CA ASN A 50 -6.88 12.81 -10.64
C ASN A 50 -5.99 12.74 -11.89
N SER A 51 -4.67 12.67 -11.72
CA SER A 51 -3.71 12.88 -12.84
C SER A 51 -2.56 11.88 -12.90
N HIS A 52 -2.29 11.16 -11.81
CA HIS A 52 -1.17 10.23 -11.70
C HIS A 52 -1.69 8.83 -11.40
N LYS A 53 -0.86 7.82 -11.70
CA LYS A 53 -1.10 6.45 -11.27
C LYS A 53 -0.36 6.22 -9.96
N LEU A 54 -0.99 5.48 -9.05
CA LEU A 54 -0.33 5.01 -7.85
C LEU A 54 0.40 3.70 -8.16
N VAL A 55 1.70 3.65 -7.87
CA VAL A 55 2.50 2.41 -7.89
C VAL A 55 2.94 2.16 -6.45
N ILE A 56 2.74 0.93 -5.98
CA ILE A 56 3.15 0.51 -4.64
C ILE A 56 4.21 -0.59 -4.82
N GLU A 57 5.38 -0.35 -4.26
CA GLU A 57 6.49 -1.30 -4.19
C GLU A 57 6.55 -1.86 -2.76
N SER A 58 6.72 -3.17 -2.62
CA SER A 58 6.82 -3.83 -1.33
C SER A 58 7.91 -4.88 -1.37
N ASP A 59 8.78 -4.86 -0.37
CA ASP A 59 9.81 -5.88 -0.13
C ASP A 59 9.22 -7.24 0.32
N SER A 60 7.91 -7.28 0.58
CA SER A 60 7.19 -8.48 0.99
C SER A 60 6.49 -9.14 -0.19
N GLN A 61 7.14 -10.17 -0.73
CA GLN A 61 6.57 -11.02 -1.79
C GLN A 61 5.17 -11.54 -1.45
N LYS A 62 4.90 -11.78 -0.16
CA LYS A 62 3.58 -12.27 0.30
C LYS A 62 2.49 -11.24 0.05
N ILE A 63 2.76 -9.97 0.37
CA ILE A 63 1.82 -8.87 0.12
C ILE A 63 1.62 -8.69 -1.37
N VAL A 64 2.70 -8.67 -2.15
CA VAL A 64 2.62 -8.60 -3.62
C VAL A 64 1.73 -9.72 -4.16
N ASN A 65 1.94 -10.97 -3.73
CA ASN A 65 1.13 -12.11 -4.17
C ASN A 65 -0.33 -11.97 -3.77
N TRP A 66 -0.64 -11.49 -2.57
CA TRP A 66 -2.02 -11.24 -2.13
C TRP A 66 -2.72 -10.19 -3.00
N PHE A 67 -2.00 -9.16 -3.43
CA PHE A 67 -2.56 -8.14 -4.31
C PHE A 67 -2.72 -8.60 -5.76
N LEU A 68 -1.87 -9.52 -6.22
CA LEU A 68 -2.00 -10.19 -7.52
C LEU A 68 -3.11 -11.25 -7.53
N ASP A 69 -3.26 -12.01 -6.44
CA ASP A 69 -4.33 -12.98 -6.22
C ASP A 69 -4.95 -12.82 -4.81
N PRO A 70 -6.02 -12.02 -4.68
CA PRO A 70 -6.70 -11.81 -3.40
C PRO A 70 -7.30 -13.07 -2.77
N PHE A 71 -7.45 -14.17 -3.53
CA PHE A 71 -8.00 -15.42 -3.00
C PHE A 71 -6.96 -16.22 -2.20
N GLU A 72 -5.67 -16.00 -2.42
CA GLU A 72 -4.57 -16.55 -1.60
C GLU A 72 -4.43 -15.83 -0.23
N THR A 73 -5.15 -14.72 -0.06
CA THR A 73 -5.13 -13.95 1.20
C THR A 73 -6.00 -14.63 2.26
N PRO A 74 -5.53 -14.75 3.52
CA PRO A 74 -6.37 -15.16 4.64
C PRO A 74 -7.64 -14.30 4.76
N ASN A 75 -8.77 -14.90 5.14
CA ASN A 75 -10.07 -14.21 5.21
C ASN A 75 -10.04 -12.93 6.06
N SER A 76 -9.22 -12.89 7.11
CA SER A 76 -9.03 -11.72 7.98
C SER A 76 -8.47 -10.50 7.26
N PHE A 77 -7.70 -10.69 6.18
CA PHE A 77 -7.05 -9.62 5.42
C PHE A 77 -7.67 -9.41 4.03
N ARG A 78 -8.46 -10.38 3.55
CA ARG A 78 -9.03 -10.38 2.20
C ARG A 78 -9.83 -9.13 1.87
N ILE A 79 -10.62 -8.59 2.81
CA ILE A 79 -11.39 -7.36 2.55
C ILE A 79 -10.48 -6.14 2.33
N VAL A 80 -9.37 -6.04 3.07
CA VAL A 80 -8.40 -4.95 2.93
C VAL A 80 -7.73 -5.03 1.57
N VAL A 81 -7.26 -6.23 1.21
CA VAL A 81 -6.64 -6.50 -0.09
C VAL A 81 -7.62 -6.21 -1.23
N LEU A 82 -8.85 -6.72 -1.18
CA LEU A 82 -9.85 -6.48 -2.24
C LEU A 82 -10.21 -5.00 -2.39
N VAL A 83 -10.38 -4.27 -1.29
CA VAL A 83 -10.66 -2.83 -1.34
C VAL A 83 -9.47 -2.09 -1.93
N ALA A 84 -8.25 -2.38 -1.48
CA ALA A 84 -7.05 -1.76 -2.01
C ALA A 84 -6.78 -2.13 -3.48
N SER A 85 -7.00 -3.38 -3.91
CA SER A 85 -6.90 -3.80 -5.32
C SER A 85 -7.91 -3.07 -6.23
N ARG A 86 -9.11 -2.74 -5.72
CA ARG A 86 -10.11 -1.96 -6.47
C ARG A 86 -9.77 -0.48 -6.57
N LEU A 87 -9.02 0.03 -5.58
CA LEU A 87 -8.61 1.42 -5.49
C LEU A 87 -7.28 1.67 -6.21
N GLY A 88 -6.44 0.66 -6.35
CA GLY A 88 -5.20 0.70 -7.12
C GLY A 88 -5.45 0.52 -8.62
N PRO A 89 -4.54 0.96 -9.49
CA PRO A 89 -4.61 0.64 -10.91
C PRO A 89 -4.48 -0.87 -11.08
N ASN A 90 -5.38 -1.47 -11.87
CA ASN A 90 -5.52 -2.92 -12.08
C ASN A 90 -4.25 -3.70 -12.48
N ASP A 91 -3.14 -3.03 -12.80
CA ASP A 91 -2.10 -3.64 -13.64
C ASP A 91 -0.66 -3.59 -13.09
N ARG A 92 -0.32 -2.94 -11.96
CA ARG A 92 1.11 -2.80 -11.57
C ARG A 92 1.37 -2.81 -10.06
N TRP A 93 1.63 -4.02 -9.55
CA TRP A 93 2.39 -4.25 -8.32
C TRP A 93 3.80 -4.69 -8.73
N LEU A 94 4.83 -3.99 -8.26
CA LEU A 94 6.22 -4.31 -8.53
C LEU A 94 6.89 -4.75 -7.23
N ILE A 95 7.84 -5.68 -7.36
CA ILE A 95 8.76 -6.08 -6.29
C ILE A 95 9.91 -5.09 -6.28
#